data_AF-A0A815GMZ5-F1
#
_entry.id   AF-A0A815GMZ5-F1
#
_cell.length_a   1.000
_cell.length_b   1.000
_cell.length_c   1.000
_cell.angle_alpha   90.00
_cell.angle_beta   90.00
_cell.angle_gamma   90.00
#
_symmetry.space_group_name_H-M   'P 1'
#
loop_
_entity.id
_entity.type
_entity.pdbx_description
1 polymer ?
#
loop_
_entity_poly.entity_id
_entity_poly.type
_entity_poly.pdbx_seq_one_letter_code
_entity_poly.pdbx_strand_id
1 'polypeptide(L)'
;MGSDSANEISLPPYDANDPRAILKTLIRCIMRTFYEVPKSLVIEYIYHHERIKQQDLAERLCLEPKAVRSYIQEFKRDKFIIEDHRLELNDGTTGRRNQDQYYYKIDTTAFINVVRYRLIHMQMHVENLERQQIYKSSNYKCEQ
;
A
#
# COMPACT_ATOMS: atom_id res chain seq x y z
N MET A 1 11.27 -27.78 -32.43
CA MET A 1 10.60 -28.10 -31.15
C MET A 1 11.55 -27.60 -30.08
N GLY A 2 11.47 -26.37 -29.62
CA GLY A 2 10.37 -25.79 -28.83
C GLY A 2 11.11 -25.04 -27.74
N SER A 3 11.36 -23.76 -27.99
CA SER A 3 12.08 -22.84 -27.13
C SER A 3 11.21 -22.45 -25.94
N ASP A 4 11.46 -23.04 -24.78
CA ASP A 4 10.94 -22.49 -23.53
C ASP A 4 11.91 -21.43 -23.02
N SER A 5 11.81 -20.24 -23.61
CA SER A 5 12.21 -19.01 -22.93
C SER A 5 11.22 -18.79 -21.79
N ALA A 6 11.50 -19.39 -20.64
CA ALA A 6 10.97 -18.92 -19.38
C ALA A 6 11.41 -17.45 -19.26
N ASN A 7 10.41 -16.59 -19.30
CA ASN A 7 10.52 -15.14 -19.22
C ASN A 7 11.18 -14.80 -17.88
N GLU A 8 12.51 -14.68 -17.85
CA GLU A 8 13.21 -14.04 -16.76
C GLU A 8 12.70 -12.60 -16.71
N ILE A 9 11.80 -12.34 -15.76
CA ILE A 9 11.45 -10.99 -15.36
C ILE A 9 12.74 -10.42 -14.79
N SER A 10 13.57 -9.83 -15.66
CA SER A 10 14.81 -9.20 -15.28
C SER A 10 14.46 -8.04 -14.36
N LEU A 11 14.54 -8.28 -13.05
CA LEU A 11 14.53 -7.19 -12.09
C LEU A 11 15.70 -6.27 -12.47
N PRO A 12 15.50 -4.95 -12.54
CA PRO A 12 16.58 -4.01 -12.82
C PRO A 12 17.75 -4.24 -11.84
N PRO A 13 19.00 -3.90 -12.23
CA PRO A 13 20.19 -4.23 -11.46
C PRO A 13 20.08 -3.57 -10.09
N TYR A 14 19.70 -4.38 -9.11
CA TYR A 14 19.40 -3.96 -7.78
C TYR A 14 20.66 -4.14 -6.95
N ASP A 15 21.25 -3.06 -6.45
CA ASP A 15 22.30 -3.15 -5.43
C ASP A 15 21.66 -3.77 -4.18
N ALA A 16 21.93 -5.07 -3.99
CA ALA A 16 21.30 -5.91 -2.97
C ALA A 16 21.49 -5.40 -1.53
N ASN A 17 22.27 -4.34 -1.34
CA ASN A 17 22.68 -3.82 -0.04
C ASN A 17 22.02 -2.48 0.36
N ASP A 18 21.24 -1.80 -0.50
CA ASP A 18 20.54 -0.57 -0.09
C ASP A 18 19.17 -0.88 0.56
N PRO A 19 18.98 -0.72 1.88
CA PRO A 19 17.70 -1.02 2.52
C PRO A 19 16.54 -0.15 2.01
N ARG A 20 16.81 1.08 1.52
CA ARG A 20 15.75 1.98 1.03
C ARG A 20 15.20 1.50 -0.30
N ALA A 21 16.06 1.05 -1.20
CA ALA A 21 15.62 0.56 -2.49
C ALA A 21 14.86 -0.79 -2.36
N ILE A 22 15.13 -1.61 -1.32
CA ILE A 22 14.41 -2.87 -1.07
C ILE A 22 13.00 -2.52 -0.67
N LEU A 23 12.87 -1.59 0.28
CA LEU A 23 11.58 -1.12 0.76
C LEU A 23 10.75 -0.49 -0.37
N LYS A 24 11.37 0.34 -1.22
CA LYS A 24 10.72 0.92 -2.40
C LYS A 24 10.15 -0.16 -3.32
N THR A 25 10.92 -1.21 -3.56
CA THR A 25 10.52 -2.33 -4.42
C THR A 25 9.40 -3.14 -3.77
N LEU A 26 9.48 -3.39 -2.47
CA LEU A 26 8.43 -4.06 -1.70
C LEU A 26 7.11 -3.28 -1.76
N ILE A 27 7.14 -1.97 -1.46
CA ILE A 27 5.96 -1.11 -1.52
C ILE A 27 5.34 -1.17 -2.92
N ARG A 28 6.16 -1.01 -3.95
CA ARG A 28 5.70 -1.09 -5.35
C ARG A 28 5.04 -2.44 -5.67
N CYS A 29 5.67 -3.53 -5.29
CA CYS A 29 5.17 -4.89 -5.56
C CYS A 29 3.82 -5.11 -4.89
N ILE A 30 3.72 -4.83 -3.59
CA ILE A 30 2.49 -5.00 -2.81
C ILE A 30 1.37 -4.11 -3.35
N MET A 31 1.67 -2.83 -3.58
CA MET A 31 0.65 -1.86 -3.96
C MET A 31 0.11 -2.09 -5.37
N ARG A 32 0.94 -2.58 -6.30
CA ARG A 32 0.48 -2.95 -7.65
C ARG A 32 -0.23 -4.29 -7.72
N THR A 33 0.04 -5.18 -6.78
CA THR A 33 -0.59 -6.52 -6.74
C THR A 33 -1.97 -6.46 -6.10
N PHE A 34 -2.15 -5.68 -5.02
CA PHE A 34 -3.37 -5.69 -4.21
C PHE A 34 -4.25 -4.45 -4.35
N TYR A 35 -3.76 -3.36 -4.95
CA TYR A 35 -4.51 -2.11 -5.12
C TYR A 35 -4.53 -1.67 -6.58
N GLU A 36 -5.53 -0.84 -6.91
CA GLU A 36 -5.65 -0.24 -8.23
C GLU A 36 -4.51 0.74 -8.53
N VAL A 37 -4.27 0.98 -9.83
CA VAL A 37 -3.18 1.84 -10.30
C VAL A 37 -3.18 3.23 -9.63
N PRO A 38 -4.31 3.97 -9.53
CA PRO A 38 -4.30 5.30 -8.91
C PRO A 38 -3.86 5.27 -7.45
N LYS A 39 -4.31 4.26 -6.68
CA LYS A 39 -3.93 4.05 -5.28
C LYS A 39 -2.44 3.73 -5.16
N SER A 40 -1.92 2.89 -6.05
CA SER A 40 -0.49 2.54 -6.08
C SER A 40 0.41 3.74 -6.40
N LEU A 41 -0.05 4.69 -7.23
CA LEU A 41 0.70 5.91 -7.51
C LEU A 41 0.73 6.85 -6.30
N VAL A 42 -0.40 7.00 -5.61
CA VAL A 42 -0.50 7.87 -4.43
C VAL A 42 0.51 7.46 -3.36
N ILE A 43 0.57 6.17 -3.02
CA ILE A 43 1.50 5.70 -1.99
C ILE A 43 2.96 5.75 -2.44
N GLU A 44 3.27 5.45 -3.71
CA GLU A 44 4.63 5.61 -4.26
C GLU A 44 5.07 7.08 -4.19
N TYR A 45 4.14 8.03 -4.41
CA TYR A 45 4.41 9.46 -4.31
C TYR A 45 4.67 9.91 -2.87
N ILE A 46 3.85 9.46 -1.91
CA ILE A 46 4.02 9.75 -0.48
C ILE A 46 5.36 9.20 0.01
N TYR A 47 5.75 8.00 -0.42
CA TYR A 47 7.04 7.40 -0.07
C TYR A 47 8.22 8.29 -0.51
N HIS A 48 8.13 8.90 -1.68
CA HIS A 48 9.23 9.69 -2.24
C HIS A 48 9.43 11.06 -1.56
N HIS A 49 8.36 11.68 -1.08
CA HIS A 49 8.40 13.05 -0.55
C HIS A 49 8.58 13.12 0.98
N GLU A 50 8.66 11.97 1.66
CA GLU A 50 8.74 11.77 3.12
C GLU A 50 7.57 12.35 3.94
N ARG A 51 7.01 13.49 3.56
CA ARG A 51 5.89 14.18 4.20
C ARG A 51 5.13 15.04 3.17
N ILE A 52 3.83 14.83 3.01
CA ILE A 52 3.02 15.59 2.04
C ILE A 52 1.61 15.91 2.54
N LYS A 53 1.06 17.06 2.12
CA LYS A 53 -0.34 17.44 2.41
C LYS A 53 -1.31 16.73 1.46
N GLN A 54 -2.56 16.53 1.89
CA GLN A 54 -3.60 15.97 1.02
C GLN A 54 -3.80 16.81 -0.26
N GLN A 55 -3.81 18.13 -0.14
CA GLN A 55 -4.10 19.02 -1.26
C GLN A 55 -2.97 18.98 -2.31
N ASP A 56 -1.73 19.08 -1.87
CA ASP A 56 -0.55 18.95 -2.73
C ASP A 56 -0.54 17.61 -3.48
N LEU A 57 -0.96 16.53 -2.82
CA LEU A 57 -1.05 15.21 -3.42
C LEU A 57 -2.12 15.15 -4.53
N ALA A 58 -3.26 15.79 -4.34
CA ALA A 58 -4.31 15.88 -5.37
C ALA A 58 -3.85 16.73 -6.56
N GLU A 59 -3.20 17.85 -6.31
CA GLU A 59 -2.69 18.75 -7.34
C GLU A 59 -1.56 18.08 -8.16
N ARG A 60 -0.58 17.47 -7.49
CA ARG A 60 0.59 16.86 -8.12
C ARG A 60 0.26 15.60 -8.94
N LEU A 61 -0.75 14.84 -8.53
CA LEU A 61 -1.19 13.64 -9.25
C LEU A 61 -2.36 13.92 -10.19
N CYS A 62 -2.83 15.17 -10.29
CA CYS A 62 -4.00 15.57 -11.05
C CYS A 62 -5.24 14.71 -10.75
N LEU A 63 -5.42 14.34 -9.48
CA LEU A 63 -6.52 13.52 -9.00
C LEU A 63 -7.61 14.37 -8.35
N GLU A 64 -8.86 13.89 -8.38
CA GLU A 64 -9.93 14.57 -7.68
C GLU A 64 -9.67 14.55 -6.15
N PRO A 65 -9.78 15.70 -5.44
CA PRO A 65 -9.53 15.76 -3.99
C PRO A 65 -10.37 14.79 -3.17
N LYS A 66 -11.59 14.46 -3.62
CA LYS A 66 -12.46 13.47 -2.98
C LYS A 66 -11.91 12.05 -3.10
N ALA A 67 -11.40 11.68 -4.28
CA ALA A 67 -10.78 10.39 -4.51
C ALA A 67 -9.53 10.23 -3.64
N VAL A 68 -8.66 11.25 -3.60
CA VAL A 68 -7.45 11.24 -2.75
C VAL A 68 -7.81 11.08 -1.27
N ARG A 69 -8.86 11.77 -0.79
CA ARG A 69 -9.35 11.59 0.59
C ARG A 69 -9.77 10.14 0.85
N SER A 70 -10.51 9.53 -0.07
CA SER A 70 -10.95 8.14 0.05
C SER A 70 -9.76 7.18 0.12
N TYR A 71 -8.76 7.37 -0.75
CA TYR A 71 -7.54 6.57 -0.77
C TYR A 71 -6.74 6.70 0.53
N ILE A 72 -6.56 7.92 1.04
CA ILE A 72 -5.90 8.17 2.33
C ILE A 72 -6.63 7.46 3.47
N GLN A 73 -7.96 7.51 3.51
CA GLN A 73 -8.74 6.81 4.53
C GLN A 73 -8.54 5.30 4.48
N GLU A 74 -8.44 4.72 3.28
CA GLU A 74 -8.13 3.30 3.08
C GLU A 74 -6.73 2.95 3.57
N PHE A 75 -5.71 3.72 3.18
CA PHE A 75 -4.34 3.51 3.65
C PHE A 75 -4.19 3.68 5.17
N LYS A 76 -4.98 4.56 5.80
CA LYS A 76 -5.04 4.67 7.26
C LYS A 76 -5.64 3.41 7.90
N ARG A 77 -6.73 2.87 7.34
CA ARG A 77 -7.33 1.61 7.84
C ARG A 77 -6.35 0.44 7.71
N ASP A 78 -5.59 0.41 6.63
CA ASP A 78 -4.57 -0.61 6.37
C ASP A 78 -3.27 -0.39 7.15
N LYS A 79 -3.15 0.71 7.90
CA LYS A 79 -1.97 1.11 8.69
C LYS A 79 -0.70 1.30 7.84
N PHE A 80 -0.85 1.76 6.60
CA PHE A 80 0.27 2.04 5.72
C PHE A 80 0.84 3.44 5.92
N ILE A 81 0.02 4.38 6.40
CA ILE A 81 0.40 5.78 6.59
C ILE A 81 0.10 6.26 8.00
N ILE A 82 0.93 7.17 8.49
CA ILE A 82 0.70 7.98 9.68
C ILE A 82 0.26 9.38 9.26
N GLU A 83 -0.74 9.90 9.96
CA GLU A 83 -1.18 11.28 9.87
C GLU A 83 -0.50 12.09 10.97
N ASP A 84 0.13 13.20 10.58
CA ASP A 84 0.72 14.19 11.47
C ASP A 84 -0.08 15.50 11.35
N HIS A 85 -0.71 15.90 12.46
CA HIS A 85 -1.54 17.10 12.53
C HIS A 85 -0.70 18.27 13.01
N ARG A 86 -0.77 19.38 12.28
CA ARG A 86 -0.07 20.61 12.65
C ARG A 86 -1.03 21.79 12.57
N LEU A 87 -1.13 22.52 13.68
CA LEU A 87 -1.74 23.84 13.69
C LEU A 87 -0.72 24.83 13.13
N GLU A 88 -0.98 25.39 11.96
CA GLU A 88 -0.22 26.54 11.48
C GLU A 88 -0.97 27.81 11.89
N LEU A 89 -0.34 28.60 12.76
CA LEU A 89 -0.82 29.93 13.09
C LEU A 89 -0.52 30.84 11.89
N ASN A 90 -1.58 31.37 11.28
CA ASN A 90 -1.41 32.41 10.28
C ASN A 90 -1.02 33.70 11.02
N ASP A 91 0.15 34.27 10.72
CA ASP A 91 0.52 35.59 11.20
C ASP A 91 -0.59 36.58 10.85
N GLY A 92 -1.14 37.24 11.86
CA GLY A 92 -2.46 37.90 11.91
C GLY A 92 -2.68 39.11 10.98
N THR A 93 -2.04 39.15 9.82
CA THR A 93 -2.16 40.20 8.79
C THR A 93 -3.33 39.95 7.83
N THR A 94 -3.79 38.71 7.70
CA THR A 94 -5.00 38.35 6.96
C THR A 94 -5.89 37.56 7.92
N GLY A 95 -7.13 37.99 8.14
CA GLY A 95 -8.08 37.39 9.10
C GLY A 95 -8.53 35.95 8.80
N ARG A 96 -7.67 35.13 8.19
CA ARG A 96 -7.84 33.70 7.98
C ARG A 96 -7.60 32.97 9.30
N ARG A 97 -8.65 32.33 9.80
CA ARG A 97 -8.61 31.41 10.96
C ARG A 97 -7.47 30.40 10.80
N ASN A 98 -6.87 30.01 11.93
CA ASN A 98 -5.93 28.88 12.00
C ASN A 98 -6.54 27.68 11.25
N GLN A 99 -5.82 27.16 10.26
CA GLN A 99 -6.29 26.06 9.45
C GLN A 99 -5.53 24.80 9.87
N ASP A 100 -6.27 23.78 10.30
CA ASP A 100 -5.70 22.46 10.56
C ASP A 100 -5.09 21.91 9.26
N GLN A 101 -3.79 21.61 9.30
CA GLN A 101 -3.10 20.98 8.18
C GLN A 101 -2.70 19.55 8.55
N TYR A 102 -3.11 18.61 7.71
CA TYR A 102 -2.78 17.20 7.84
C TYR A 102 -1.68 16.83 6.85
N TYR A 103 -0.62 16.24 7.39
CA TYR A 103 0.51 15.73 6.62
C TYR A 103 0.54 14.20 6.72
N TYR A 104 0.89 13.55 5.62
CA TYR A 104 0.93 12.09 5.53
C TYR A 104 2.33 11.62 5.21
N LYS A 105 2.74 10.54 5.90
CA LYS A 105 3.99 9.80 5.67
C LYS A 105 3.75 8.30 5.78
N ILE A 106 4.60 7.49 5.17
CA ILE A 106 4.51 6.03 5.30
C ILE A 106 5.04 5.58 6.67
N ASP A 107 4.28 4.71 7.34
CA ASP A 107 4.76 3.97 8.51
C ASP A 107 5.46 2.71 8.02
N THR A 108 6.78 2.78 7.84
CA THR A 108 7.54 1.65 7.30
C THR A 108 7.48 0.43 8.21
N THR A 109 7.42 0.63 9.52
CA THR A 109 7.37 -0.47 10.50
C THR A 109 6.01 -1.14 10.49
N ALA A 110 4.92 -0.37 10.61
CA ALA A 110 3.57 -0.92 10.54
C ALA A 110 3.29 -1.54 9.17
N PHE A 111 3.74 -0.92 8.09
CA PHE A 111 3.61 -1.46 6.73
C PHE A 111 4.24 -2.85 6.62
N ILE A 112 5.51 -3.02 7.00
CA ILE A 112 6.20 -4.32 6.94
C ILE A 112 5.48 -5.36 7.81
N ASN A 113 5.05 -4.98 9.02
CA ASN A 113 4.35 -5.89 9.92
C ASN A 113 3.01 -6.35 9.36
N VAL A 114 2.22 -5.44 8.80
CA VAL A 114 0.93 -5.74 8.17
C VAL A 114 1.12 -6.62 6.94
N VAL A 115 2.09 -6.31 6.08
CA VAL A 115 2.39 -7.12 4.89
C VAL A 115 2.80 -8.53 5.30
N ARG A 116 3.72 -8.66 6.26
CA ARG A 116 4.14 -9.96 6.79
C ARG A 116 2.95 -10.77 7.31
N TYR A 117 2.12 -10.14 8.15
CA TYR A 117 0.93 -10.78 8.71
C TYR A 117 -0.03 -11.26 7.61
N ARG A 118 -0.38 -10.38 6.66
CA ARG A 118 -1.31 -10.70 5.57
C ARG A 118 -0.79 -11.85 4.71
N LEU A 119 0.49 -11.85 4.32
CA LEU A 119 1.08 -12.91 3.50
C LEU A 119 1.07 -14.27 4.20
N ILE A 120 1.43 -14.31 5.50
CA ILE A 120 1.36 -15.54 6.29
C ILE A 120 -0.08 -16.06 6.35
N HIS A 121 -1.04 -15.18 6.60
CA HIS A 121 -2.46 -15.57 6.66
C HIS A 121 -2.99 -16.04 5.30
N MET A 122 -2.57 -15.43 4.19
CA MET A 122 -2.92 -15.88 2.84
C MET A 122 -2.37 -17.28 2.58
N GLN A 123 -1.11 -17.53 2.93
CA GLN A 123 -0.51 -18.86 2.81
C GLN A 123 -1.29 -19.90 3.62
N MET A 124 -1.54 -19.63 4.90
CA MET A 124 -2.32 -20.53 5.77
C MET A 124 -3.73 -20.78 5.22
N HIS A 125 -4.36 -19.78 4.60
CA HIS A 125 -5.66 -19.91 4.00
C HIS A 125 -5.63 -20.88 2.80
N VAL A 126 -4.65 -20.73 1.89
CA VAL A 126 -4.46 -21.64 0.75
C VAL A 126 -4.22 -23.07 1.22
N GLU A 127 -3.31 -23.29 2.16
CA GLU A 127 -3.03 -24.62 2.73
C GLU A 127 -4.25 -25.26 3.41
N ASN A 128 -5.11 -24.44 4.03
CA ASN A 128 -6.35 -24.92 4.63
C ASN A 128 -7.38 -25.28 3.55
N LEU A 129 -7.51 -24.48 2.49
CA LEU A 129 -8.39 -24.79 1.37
C LEU A 129 -8.00 -26.10 0.68
N GLU A 130 -6.71 -26.33 0.44
CA GLU A 130 -6.20 -27.58 -0.14
C GLU A 130 -6.55 -28.79 0.73
N ARG A 131 -6.31 -28.70 2.05
CA ARG A 131 -6.68 -29.77 3.00
C ARG A 131 -8.18 -30.03 3.02
N GLN A 132 -9.00 -28.98 2.97
CA GLN A 132 -10.45 -29.13 2.91
C GLN A 132 -10.92 -29.75 1.60
N GLN A 133 -10.29 -29.45 0.47
CA GLN A 133 -10.59 -30.08 -0.80
C GLN A 133 -10.30 -31.59 -0.75
N ILE A 134 -9.14 -31.98 -0.21
CA ILE A 134 -8.80 -33.39 0.00
C ILE A 134 -9.86 -34.05 0.90
N TYR A 135 -10.17 -33.45 2.04
CA TYR A 135 -11.17 -33.97 2.97
C TYR A 135 -12.57 -34.10 2.36
N LYS A 136 -13.00 -33.13 1.54
CA LYS A 136 -14.29 -33.17 0.83
C LYS A 136 -14.30 -34.24 -0.26
N SER A 137 -13.19 -34.41 -0.98
CA SER A 137 -13.07 -35.44 -2.03
C SER A 137 -13.05 -36.86 -1.47
N SER A 138 -12.60 -37.04 -0.22
CA SER A 138 -12.55 -38.35 0.45
C SER A 138 -13.79 -38.67 1.28
N ASN A 139 -14.70 -37.72 1.53
CA ASN A 139 -15.87 -37.91 2.39
C ASN A 139 -17.18 -37.64 1.63
N TYR A 140 -18.14 -38.54 1.78
CA TYR A 140 -19.48 -38.42 1.19
C TYR A 140 -20.42 -37.68 2.15
N LYS A 141 -21.27 -36.80 1.62
CA LYS A 141 -22.33 -36.12 2.37
C LYS A 141 -23.67 -36.62 1.85
N CYS A 142 -24.56 -37.10 2.72
CA CYS A 142 -25.92 -37.47 2.33
C CYS A 142 -26.78 -36.20 2.31
N GLU A 143 -27.42 -35.91 1.18
CA GLU A 143 -28.44 -34.86 1.08
C GLU A 143 -29.76 -35.41 1.63
N GLN A 144 -30.43 -34.65 2.50
CA GLN A 144 -31.75 -34.97 3.05
C GLN A 144 -32.85 -34.35 2.21
#